data_AF-A0A091BVS6-F1
#
_entry.id   AF-A0A091BVS6-F1
#
_cell.length_a   1.000
_cell.length_b   1.000
_cell.length_c   1.000
_cell.angle_alpha   90.00
_cell.angle_beta   90.00
_cell.angle_gamma   90.00
#
_symmetry.space_group_name_H-M   'P 1'
#
loop_
_entity.id
_entity.type
_entity.pdbx_description
1 polymer ?
#
loop_
_entity_poly.entity_id
_entity_poly.type
_entity_poly.pdbx_seq_one_letter_code
_entity_poly.pdbx_strand_id
1 'polypeptide(L)'
;MPEAVPSMVSQSFAGLFPSAVIVTLAMIVRYLFSLTSLGSIHQVIFTIIQTPITNIGNSLWALLLITLLSRLLWMIGIHGMLVLMPILLTVFMPLDLQNLEAFTNGDPLPNIVGLAFWILCTSIGGGGATLGLNILMAFQSKSKQYKTLGKLSLPSGIFGINEPLIFGIPIVFNALYAIPYIISPLINLVIGYFVIKIGLAPAPSGASILGMPIPIVFCRFVTRKLEIRCVTIILLVN
;
A
#
# COMPACT_ATOMS: atom_id res chain seq x y z
N MET A 1 -9.64 42.03 -10.58
CA MET A 1 -8.30 42.46 -10.12
C MET A 1 -7.78 43.51 -11.11
N PRO A 2 -7.07 44.56 -10.66
CA PRO A 2 -6.44 45.54 -11.56
C PRO A 2 -5.46 44.87 -12.53
N GLU A 3 -5.30 45.41 -13.73
CA GLU A 3 -4.45 44.83 -14.80
C GLU A 3 -2.95 44.74 -14.42
N ALA A 4 -2.51 45.53 -13.44
CA ALA A 4 -1.13 45.53 -12.95
C ALA A 4 -0.75 44.29 -12.10
N VAL A 5 -1.71 43.42 -11.76
CA VAL A 5 -1.47 42.27 -10.87
C VAL A 5 -1.05 41.04 -11.70
N PRO A 6 0.09 40.39 -11.38
CA PRO A 6 0.55 39.18 -12.07
C PRO A 6 -0.52 38.08 -12.12
N SER A 7 -0.61 37.39 -13.26
CA SER A 7 -1.66 36.39 -13.54
C SER A 7 -1.76 35.27 -12.49
N MET A 8 -0.64 34.82 -11.93
CA MET A 8 -0.58 33.82 -10.86
C MET A 8 -1.26 34.27 -9.55
N VAL A 9 -1.16 35.56 -9.23
CA VAL A 9 -1.81 36.14 -8.03
C VAL A 9 -3.30 36.27 -8.29
N SER A 10 -3.68 36.77 -9.48
CA SER A 10 -5.08 36.89 -9.89
C SER A 10 -5.81 35.54 -9.87
N GLN A 11 -5.17 34.47 -10.36
CA GLN A 11 -5.74 33.11 -10.32
C GLN A 11 -5.88 32.55 -8.91
N SER A 12 -4.91 32.77 -8.02
CA SER A 12 -5.01 32.35 -6.62
C SER A 12 -6.16 33.07 -5.88
N PHE A 13 -6.38 34.35 -6.17
CA PHE A 13 -7.49 35.12 -5.59
C PHE A 13 -8.85 34.81 -6.24
N ALA A 14 -8.88 34.38 -7.51
CA ALA A 14 -10.10 33.92 -8.15
C ALA A 14 -10.72 32.69 -7.45
N GLY A 15 -9.87 31.83 -6.85
CA GLY A 15 -10.31 30.66 -6.09
C GLY A 15 -10.82 30.95 -4.68
N LEU A 16 -10.59 32.15 -4.12
CA LEU A 16 -10.90 32.48 -2.72
C LEU A 16 -12.41 32.47 -2.45
N PHE A 17 -13.19 33.09 -3.32
CA PHE A 17 -14.64 33.15 -3.14
C PHE A 17 -15.32 31.78 -3.30
N PRO A 18 -15.05 30.99 -4.37
CA PRO A 18 -15.53 29.61 -4.45
C PRO A 18 -15.13 28.76 -3.24
N SER A 19 -13.89 28.89 -2.76
CA SER A 19 -13.41 28.13 -1.59
C SER A 19 -14.14 28.53 -0.31
N ALA A 20 -14.38 29.82 -0.08
CA ALA A 20 -15.13 30.30 1.09
C ALA A 20 -16.57 29.76 1.10
N VAL A 21 -17.23 29.74 -0.06
CA VAL A 21 -18.58 29.15 -0.21
C VAL A 21 -18.56 27.66 0.11
N ILE A 22 -17.60 26.89 -0.45
CA ILE A 22 -17.47 25.45 -0.20
C ILE A 22 -17.21 25.15 1.27
N VAL A 23 -16.27 25.86 1.91
CA VAL A 23 -15.95 25.67 3.33
C VAL A 23 -17.15 25.99 4.22
N THR A 24 -17.87 27.06 3.92
CA THR A 24 -19.07 27.44 4.68
C THR A 24 -20.15 26.38 4.57
N LEU A 25 -20.43 25.89 3.36
CA LEU A 25 -21.38 24.79 3.14
C LEU A 25 -20.94 23.52 3.86
N ALA A 26 -19.66 23.15 3.81
CA ALA A 26 -19.12 22.00 4.51
C ALA A 26 -19.26 22.14 6.04
N MET A 27 -19.06 23.35 6.59
CA MET A 27 -19.26 23.63 8.01
C MET A 27 -20.74 23.51 8.42
N ILE A 28 -21.66 24.00 7.60
CA ILE A 28 -23.10 23.84 7.83
C ILE A 28 -23.46 22.35 7.86
N VAL A 29 -23.02 21.58 6.86
CA VAL A 29 -23.24 20.14 6.80
C VAL A 29 -22.67 19.45 8.05
N ARG A 30 -21.43 19.76 8.45
CA ARG A 30 -20.83 19.23 9.69
C ARG A 30 -21.67 19.55 10.92
N TYR A 31 -22.12 20.80 11.06
CA TYR A 31 -22.93 21.23 12.19
C TYR A 31 -24.27 20.47 12.23
N LEU A 32 -24.94 20.32 11.08
CA LEU A 32 -26.18 19.55 10.99
C LEU A 32 -25.99 18.09 11.43
N PHE A 33 -24.90 17.43 11.02
CA PHE A 33 -24.59 16.07 11.49
C PHE A 33 -24.36 16.00 13.00
N SER A 34 -23.78 17.04 13.62
CA SER A 34 -23.56 17.08 15.08
C SER A 34 -24.86 17.16 15.89
N LEU A 35 -25.97 17.57 15.28
CA LEU A 35 -27.31 17.58 15.89
C LEU A 35 -28.03 16.24 15.80
N THR A 36 -27.50 15.29 15.02
CA THR A 36 -28.07 13.94 14.88
C THR A 36 -27.37 12.94 15.78
N SER A 37 -28.02 11.81 16.06
CA SER A 37 -27.39 10.67 16.77
C SER A 37 -26.19 10.06 16.02
N LEU A 38 -25.99 10.46 14.76
CA LEU A 38 -24.88 10.03 13.92
C LEU A 38 -23.59 10.81 14.22
N GLY A 39 -23.68 12.00 14.84
CA GLY A 39 -22.55 12.80 15.30
C GLY A 39 -21.73 13.50 14.20
N SER A 40 -21.22 12.77 13.21
CA SER A 40 -20.46 13.36 12.10
C SER A 40 -20.62 12.58 10.80
N ILE A 41 -20.37 13.24 9.67
CA ILE A 41 -20.34 12.57 8.36
C ILE A 41 -19.33 11.42 8.31
N HIS A 42 -18.21 11.55 9.03
CA HIS A 42 -17.22 10.49 9.19
C HIS A 42 -17.81 9.28 9.90
N GLN A 43 -18.57 9.50 10.97
CA GLN A 43 -19.20 8.42 11.74
C GLN A 43 -20.31 7.72 10.93
N VAL A 44 -21.02 8.46 10.07
CA VAL A 44 -22.01 7.89 9.13
C VAL A 44 -21.34 7.00 8.11
N ILE A 45 -20.28 7.48 7.45
CA ILE A 45 -19.48 6.69 6.52
C ILE A 45 -18.89 5.48 7.24
N PHE A 46 -18.39 5.66 8.45
CA PHE A 46 -17.85 4.60 9.28
C PHE A 46 -18.90 3.50 9.57
N THR A 47 -20.12 3.90 9.92
CA THR A 47 -21.16 2.95 10.34
C THR A 47 -21.84 2.26 9.15
N ILE A 48 -22.12 2.98 8.06
CA ILE A 48 -22.89 2.47 6.92
C ILE A 48 -22.00 1.74 5.92
N ILE A 49 -20.78 2.24 5.69
CA ILE A 49 -19.90 1.75 4.62
C ILE A 49 -18.75 0.96 5.24
N GLN A 50 -18.00 1.58 6.14
CA GLN A 50 -16.80 0.94 6.70
C GLN A 50 -17.15 -0.26 7.55
N THR A 51 -18.11 -0.20 8.47
CA THR A 51 -18.42 -1.29 9.41
C THR A 51 -18.86 -2.58 8.70
N PRO A 52 -19.79 -2.57 7.71
CA PRO A 52 -20.12 -3.77 6.95
C PRO A 52 -18.96 -4.32 6.12
N ILE A 53 -18.12 -3.44 5.53
CA ILE A 53 -16.92 -3.86 4.80
C ILE A 53 -15.87 -4.45 5.77
N THR A 54 -15.75 -3.88 6.97
CA THR A 54 -14.86 -4.39 8.03
C THR A 54 -15.34 -5.75 8.53
N ASN A 55 -16.66 -5.97 8.62
CA ASN A 55 -17.29 -7.25 8.96
C ASN A 55 -17.13 -8.30 7.85
N ILE A 56 -17.00 -7.88 6.58
CA ILE A 56 -16.71 -8.78 5.44
C ILE A 56 -15.22 -9.08 5.32
N GLY A 57 -14.30 -8.29 5.91
CA GLY A 57 -12.89 -8.68 5.84
C GLY A 57 -11.82 -7.75 6.39
N ASN A 58 -11.63 -7.75 7.71
CA ASN A 58 -10.32 -7.50 8.33
C ASN A 58 -9.49 -8.80 8.45
N SER A 59 -9.57 -9.69 7.45
CA SER A 59 -8.99 -11.03 7.48
C SER A 59 -7.88 -11.21 6.45
N LEU A 60 -7.07 -12.27 6.61
CA LEU A 60 -6.09 -12.68 5.60
C LEU A 60 -6.75 -12.96 4.24
N TRP A 61 -7.94 -13.57 4.24
CA TRP A 61 -8.69 -13.89 3.02
C TRP A 61 -9.09 -12.65 2.23
N ALA A 62 -9.46 -11.57 2.93
CA ALA A 62 -9.77 -10.30 2.30
C ALA A 62 -8.52 -9.68 1.64
N LEU A 63 -7.36 -9.71 2.31
CA LEU A 63 -6.10 -9.26 1.72
C LEU A 63 -5.68 -10.10 0.51
N LEU A 64 -5.89 -11.42 0.56
CA LEU A 64 -5.61 -12.32 -0.58
C LEU A 64 -6.51 -11.96 -1.77
N LEU A 65 -7.81 -11.77 -1.56
CA LEU A 65 -8.75 -11.41 -2.61
C LEU A 65 -8.43 -10.02 -3.20
N ILE A 66 -8.22 -9.01 -2.37
CA ILE A 66 -7.83 -7.66 -2.80
C ILE A 66 -6.53 -7.73 -3.61
N THR A 67 -5.55 -8.49 -3.14
CA THR A 67 -4.28 -8.64 -3.85
C THR A 67 -4.49 -9.32 -5.21
N LEU A 68 -5.24 -10.42 -5.26
CA LEU A 68 -5.57 -11.10 -6.51
C LEU A 68 -6.24 -10.16 -7.52
N LEU A 69 -7.25 -9.42 -7.10
CA LEU A 69 -7.94 -8.44 -7.94
C LEU A 69 -6.97 -7.36 -8.44
N SER A 70 -6.09 -6.84 -7.57
CA SER A 70 -5.07 -5.87 -7.98
C SER A 70 -4.16 -6.43 -9.07
N ARG A 71 -3.79 -7.72 -9.02
CA ARG A 71 -2.89 -8.33 -10.01
C ARG A 71 -3.60 -8.60 -11.33
N LEU A 72 -4.87 -9.01 -11.29
CA LEU A 72 -5.70 -9.16 -12.48
C LEU A 72 -5.91 -7.84 -13.23
N LEU A 73 -6.11 -6.73 -12.50
CA LEU A 73 -6.19 -5.39 -13.10
C LEU A 73 -4.90 -5.01 -13.82
N TRP A 74 -3.74 -5.32 -13.23
CA TRP A 74 -2.44 -5.07 -13.86
C TRP A 74 -2.23 -5.87 -15.14
N MET A 75 -2.80 -7.08 -15.26
CA MET A 75 -2.73 -7.87 -16.50
C MET A 75 -3.40 -7.19 -17.69
N ILE A 76 -4.40 -6.34 -17.44
CA ILE A 76 -5.13 -5.59 -18.46
C ILE A 76 -4.69 -4.12 -18.55
N GLY A 77 -3.58 -3.76 -17.91
CA GLY A 77 -2.99 -2.42 -17.98
C GLY A 77 -3.59 -1.40 -17.02
N ILE A 78 -4.46 -1.82 -16.10
CA ILE A 78 -5.02 -0.96 -15.06
C ILE A 78 -4.15 -1.05 -13.81
N HIS A 79 -3.75 0.09 -13.25
CA HIS A 79 -2.92 0.14 -12.06
C HIS A 79 -3.70 -0.31 -10.80
N GLY A 80 -3.80 -1.62 -10.59
CA GLY A 80 -4.71 -2.21 -9.60
C GLY A 80 -4.49 -1.74 -8.16
N MET A 81 -3.26 -1.37 -7.79
CA MET A 81 -2.98 -0.81 -6.46
C MET A 81 -3.75 0.50 -6.24
N LEU A 82 -3.73 1.44 -7.19
CA LEU A 82 -4.42 2.72 -7.07
C LEU A 82 -5.94 2.53 -7.02
N VAL A 83 -6.46 1.54 -7.75
CA VAL A 83 -7.88 1.19 -7.75
C VAL A 83 -8.33 0.66 -6.38
N LEU A 84 -7.51 -0.17 -5.73
CA LEU A 84 -7.88 -0.83 -4.47
C LEU A 84 -7.37 -0.11 -3.20
N MET A 85 -6.54 0.91 -3.36
CA MET A 85 -6.04 1.73 -2.25
C MET A 85 -7.14 2.30 -1.35
N PRO A 86 -8.27 2.84 -1.85
CA PRO A 86 -9.34 3.33 -0.99
C PRO A 86 -9.90 2.27 -0.03
N ILE A 87 -10.00 1.01 -0.49
CA ILE A 87 -10.44 -0.11 0.34
C ILE A 87 -9.38 -0.44 1.38
N LEU A 88 -8.11 -0.50 0.98
CA LEU A 88 -6.99 -0.77 1.88
C LEU A 88 -6.90 0.30 3.00
N LEU A 89 -7.04 1.58 2.65
CA LEU A 89 -7.04 2.69 3.60
C LEU A 89 -8.26 2.65 4.54
N THR A 90 -9.45 2.34 4.02
CA THR A 90 -10.68 2.36 4.83
C THR A 90 -10.77 1.16 5.78
N VAL A 91 -10.29 -0.01 5.37
CA VAL A 91 -10.47 -1.27 6.11
C VAL A 91 -9.26 -1.64 6.96
N PHE A 92 -8.04 -1.46 6.43
CA PHE A 92 -6.83 -2.00 7.04
C PHE A 92 -5.96 -0.95 7.74
N MET A 93 -6.05 0.33 7.37
CA MET A 93 -5.37 1.41 8.11
C MET A 93 -5.85 1.56 9.56
N PRO A 94 -7.15 1.40 9.90
CA PRO A 94 -7.58 1.44 11.30
C PRO A 94 -6.93 0.35 12.18
N LEU A 95 -6.63 -0.82 11.61
CA LEU A 95 -5.93 -1.91 12.32
C LEU A 95 -4.48 -1.53 12.62
N ASP A 96 -3.83 -0.84 11.69
CA ASP A 96 -2.50 -0.27 11.91
C ASP A 96 -2.54 0.80 13.01
N LEU A 97 -3.56 1.66 13.06
CA LEU A 97 -3.68 2.66 14.13
C LEU A 97 -3.83 2.02 15.51
N GLN A 98 -4.60 0.94 15.62
CA GLN A 98 -4.71 0.16 16.87
C GLN A 98 -3.36 -0.45 17.29
N ASN A 99 -2.60 -0.99 16.32
CA ASN A 99 -1.26 -1.50 16.59
C ASN A 99 -0.29 -0.39 17.02
N LEU A 100 -0.40 0.79 16.42
CA LEU A 100 0.43 1.93 16.76
C LEU A 100 0.17 2.39 18.19
N GLU A 101 -1.09 2.50 18.59
CA GLU A 101 -1.48 2.82 19.96
C GLU A 101 -0.93 1.79 20.97
N ALA A 102 -1.17 0.49 20.73
CA ALA A 102 -0.64 -0.58 21.55
C ALA A 102 0.89 -0.53 21.63
N PHE A 103 1.56 -0.30 20.50
CA PHE A 103 3.02 -0.17 20.45
C PHE A 103 3.53 1.00 21.30
N THR A 104 2.85 2.16 21.25
CA THR A 104 3.24 3.33 22.05
C THR A 104 3.04 3.14 23.55
N ASN A 105 2.05 2.33 23.94
CA ASN A 105 1.77 1.98 25.34
C ASN A 105 2.64 0.82 25.85
N GLY A 106 3.37 0.13 24.96
CA GLY A 106 4.14 -1.07 25.31
C GLY A 106 3.29 -2.34 25.41
N ASP A 107 2.06 -2.31 24.92
CA ASP A 107 1.12 -3.42 24.93
C ASP A 107 1.36 -4.41 23.78
N PRO A 108 0.88 -5.66 23.90
CA PRO A 108 0.88 -6.61 22.79
C PRO A 108 0.10 -6.08 21.57
N LEU A 109 0.66 -6.28 20.38
CA LEU A 109 0.05 -5.80 19.14
C LEU A 109 -1.19 -6.65 18.77
N PRO A 110 -2.39 -6.06 18.68
CA PRO A 110 -3.63 -6.81 18.51
C PRO A 110 -3.83 -7.40 17.11
N ASN A 111 -3.26 -6.80 16.06
CA ASN A 111 -3.56 -7.16 14.68
C ASN A 111 -2.33 -7.67 13.92
N ILE A 112 -2.42 -8.85 13.29
CA ILE A 112 -1.41 -9.31 12.32
C ILE A 112 -1.66 -8.67 10.96
N VAL A 113 -2.92 -8.65 10.53
CA VAL A 113 -3.35 -8.11 9.24
C VAL A 113 -3.62 -6.61 9.37
N GLY A 114 -3.15 -5.84 8.40
CA GLY A 114 -3.16 -4.38 8.40
C GLY A 114 -2.58 -3.85 7.09
N LEU A 115 -2.63 -2.54 6.89
CA LEU A 115 -2.09 -1.92 5.67
C LEU A 115 -0.56 -2.09 5.62
N ALA A 116 0.12 -1.90 6.76
CA ALA A 116 1.55 -2.12 6.90
C ALA A 116 1.93 -3.58 6.57
N PHE A 117 1.17 -4.55 7.07
CA PHE A 117 1.37 -5.97 6.74
C PHE A 117 1.26 -6.23 5.23
N TRP A 118 0.22 -5.69 4.60
CA TRP A 118 0.00 -5.83 3.16
C TRP A 118 1.13 -5.21 2.33
N ILE A 119 1.57 -4.00 2.66
CA ILE A 119 2.70 -3.33 2.00
C ILE A 119 3.98 -4.17 2.16
N LEU A 120 4.28 -4.64 3.37
CA LEU A 120 5.47 -5.44 3.66
C LEU A 120 5.52 -6.74 2.84
N CYS A 121 4.37 -7.40 2.63
CA CYS A 121 4.33 -8.67 1.92
C CYS A 121 4.23 -8.52 0.40
N THR A 122 3.60 -7.46 -0.10
CA THR A 122 3.21 -7.36 -1.52
C THR A 122 3.96 -6.30 -2.32
N SER A 123 4.63 -5.34 -1.65
CA SER A 123 5.31 -4.21 -2.29
C SER A 123 6.84 -4.37 -2.36
N ILE A 124 7.37 -5.57 -2.09
CA ILE A 124 8.82 -5.86 -2.14
C ILE A 124 9.31 -5.73 -3.58
N GLY A 125 10.00 -4.65 -3.90
CA GLY A 125 10.47 -4.40 -5.26
C GLY A 125 9.44 -3.72 -6.13
N GLY A 126 8.40 -3.13 -5.53
CA GLY A 126 7.23 -2.51 -6.15
C GLY A 126 5.99 -3.39 -6.15
N GLY A 127 4.95 -2.99 -6.88
CA GLY A 127 3.69 -3.71 -6.88
C GLY A 127 3.85 -5.12 -7.43
N GLY A 128 3.71 -6.16 -6.59
CA GLY A 128 3.74 -7.56 -7.04
C GLY A 128 4.97 -8.35 -6.58
N ALA A 129 5.70 -7.86 -5.58
CA ALA A 129 6.87 -8.52 -5.02
C ALA A 129 8.01 -8.80 -6.04
N THR A 130 8.25 -7.87 -6.96
CA THR A 130 9.13 -8.09 -8.14
C THR A 130 10.64 -7.95 -7.89
N LEU A 131 11.10 -7.70 -6.65
CA LEU A 131 12.53 -7.48 -6.40
C LEU A 131 13.38 -8.71 -6.76
N GLY A 132 12.92 -9.90 -6.40
CA GLY A 132 13.62 -11.17 -6.69
C GLY A 132 13.81 -11.35 -8.19
N LEU A 133 12.73 -11.19 -8.97
CA LEU A 133 12.78 -11.21 -10.44
C LEU A 133 13.77 -10.18 -11.00
N ASN A 134 13.77 -8.96 -10.46
CA ASN A 134 14.68 -7.90 -10.90
C ASN A 134 16.16 -8.29 -10.68
N ILE A 135 16.50 -8.81 -9.49
CA ILE A 135 17.84 -9.30 -9.17
C ILE A 135 18.25 -10.46 -10.11
N LEU A 136 17.37 -11.44 -10.32
CA LEU A 136 17.61 -12.55 -11.22
C LEU A 136 17.86 -12.06 -12.66
N MET A 137 17.07 -11.10 -13.13
CA MET A 137 17.27 -10.47 -14.43
C MET A 137 18.63 -9.76 -14.50
N ALA A 138 18.95 -8.92 -13.53
CA ALA A 138 20.16 -8.10 -13.51
C ALA A 138 21.46 -8.91 -13.49
N PHE A 139 21.48 -10.06 -12.79
CA PHE A 139 22.71 -10.80 -12.53
C PHE A 139 22.74 -12.22 -13.12
N GLN A 140 21.60 -12.93 -13.18
CA GLN A 140 21.55 -14.35 -13.56
C GLN A 140 20.99 -14.59 -14.97
N SER A 141 20.31 -13.61 -15.59
CA SER A 141 19.75 -13.79 -16.93
C SER A 141 20.82 -14.09 -17.99
N LYS A 142 20.51 -15.03 -18.89
CA LYS A 142 21.33 -15.34 -20.07
C LYS A 142 21.09 -14.34 -21.22
N SER A 143 19.90 -13.72 -21.27
CA SER A 143 19.54 -12.73 -22.30
C SER A 143 20.19 -11.38 -22.00
N LYS A 144 20.92 -10.82 -22.98
CA LYS A 144 21.51 -9.48 -22.87
C LYS A 144 20.43 -8.42 -22.62
N GLN A 145 19.27 -8.52 -23.29
CA GLN A 145 18.16 -7.59 -23.13
C GLN A 145 17.62 -7.59 -21.69
N TYR A 146 17.31 -8.77 -21.14
CA TYR A 146 16.80 -8.87 -19.77
C TYR A 146 17.85 -8.51 -18.72
N LYS A 147 19.13 -8.79 -18.99
CA LYS A 147 20.23 -8.35 -18.12
C LYS A 147 20.34 -6.83 -18.05
N THR A 148 20.26 -6.16 -19.20
CA THR A 148 20.26 -4.70 -19.27
C THR A 148 19.02 -4.13 -18.56
N LEU A 149 17.84 -4.67 -18.84
CA LEU A 149 16.59 -4.20 -18.22
C LEU A 149 16.60 -4.37 -16.69
N GLY A 150 17.04 -5.52 -16.18
CA GLY A 150 17.18 -5.74 -14.74
C GLY A 150 18.12 -4.72 -14.11
N LYS A 151 19.31 -4.51 -14.69
CA LYS A 151 20.26 -3.51 -14.17
C LYS A 151 19.72 -2.08 -14.17
N LEU A 152 18.98 -1.68 -15.21
CA LEU A 152 18.40 -0.34 -15.32
C LEU A 152 17.23 -0.11 -14.36
N SER A 153 16.42 -1.14 -14.10
CA SER A 153 15.24 -1.06 -13.22
C SER A 153 15.53 -1.40 -11.75
N LEU A 154 16.67 -1.99 -11.44
CA LEU A 154 17.04 -2.37 -10.08
C LEU A 154 17.08 -1.18 -9.09
N PRO A 155 17.64 0.00 -9.44
CA PRO A 155 17.60 1.14 -8.53
C PRO A 155 16.17 1.53 -8.14
N SER A 156 15.25 1.65 -9.10
CA SER A 156 13.84 1.91 -8.81
C SER A 156 13.20 0.78 -8.00
N GLY A 157 13.54 -0.48 -8.29
CA GLY A 157 12.98 -1.64 -7.59
C GLY A 157 13.37 -1.67 -6.12
N ILE A 158 14.62 -1.34 -5.78
CA ILE A 158 15.08 -1.23 -4.38
C ILE A 158 14.19 -0.27 -3.58
N PHE A 159 13.72 0.78 -4.24
CA PHE A 159 12.87 1.84 -3.69
C PHE A 159 11.37 1.57 -3.83
N GLY A 160 10.96 0.35 -4.20
CA GLY A 160 9.55 -0.02 -4.30
C GLY A 160 8.84 0.54 -5.53
N ILE A 161 9.57 0.93 -6.56
CA ILE A 161 9.04 1.43 -7.84
C ILE A 161 9.39 0.41 -8.92
N ASN A 162 8.39 -0.13 -9.62
CA ASN A 162 8.62 -1.27 -10.53
C ASN A 162 8.01 -1.13 -11.91
N GLU A 163 7.46 0.01 -12.23
CA GLU A 163 6.97 0.38 -13.55
C GLU A 163 8.05 0.19 -14.64
N PRO A 164 9.34 0.56 -14.43
CA PRO A 164 10.38 0.30 -15.41
C PRO A 164 10.56 -1.20 -15.71
N LEU A 165 10.32 -2.06 -14.71
CA LEU A 165 10.35 -3.50 -14.88
C LEU A 165 9.06 -3.99 -15.52
N ILE A 166 7.89 -3.72 -14.92
CA ILE A 166 6.57 -4.22 -15.37
C ILE A 166 6.24 -3.83 -16.81
N PHE A 167 6.66 -2.66 -17.27
CA PHE A 167 6.46 -2.25 -18.66
C PHE A 167 7.60 -2.70 -19.58
N GLY A 168 8.79 -2.95 -19.03
CA GLY A 168 9.95 -3.43 -19.80
C GLY A 168 9.89 -4.93 -20.08
N ILE A 169 9.32 -5.73 -19.19
CA ILE A 169 8.87 -7.09 -19.47
C ILE A 169 7.39 -7.03 -19.86
N PRO A 170 6.93 -7.72 -20.90
CA PRO A 170 5.54 -7.66 -21.29
C PRO A 170 4.71 -8.48 -20.28
N ILE A 171 4.48 -8.00 -19.05
CA ILE A 171 3.58 -8.65 -18.08
C ILE A 171 2.13 -8.48 -18.51
N VAL A 172 1.80 -7.29 -19.01
CA VAL A 172 0.47 -6.96 -19.51
C VAL A 172 0.15 -7.88 -20.69
N PHE A 173 -0.99 -8.56 -20.62
CA PHE A 173 -1.46 -9.55 -21.61
C PHE A 173 -0.54 -10.76 -21.87
N ASN A 174 0.45 -11.05 -21.02
CA ASN A 174 1.28 -12.25 -21.15
C ASN A 174 1.12 -13.20 -19.97
N ALA A 175 0.40 -14.30 -20.19
CA ALA A 175 0.12 -15.29 -19.15
C ALA A 175 1.38 -15.88 -18.50
N LEU A 176 2.49 -16.05 -19.25
CA LEU A 176 3.72 -16.64 -18.72
C LEU A 176 4.33 -15.79 -17.61
N TYR A 177 4.34 -14.47 -17.78
CA TYR A 177 4.84 -13.53 -16.76
C TYR A 177 3.76 -13.14 -15.75
N ALA A 178 2.50 -13.18 -16.12
CA ALA A 178 1.39 -12.85 -15.24
C ALA A 178 1.18 -13.88 -14.12
N ILE A 179 1.36 -15.18 -14.38
CA ILE A 179 1.21 -16.24 -13.36
C ILE A 179 2.11 -15.99 -12.14
N PRO A 180 3.46 -15.88 -12.28
CA PRO A 180 4.32 -15.61 -11.12
C PRO A 180 4.01 -14.23 -10.51
N TYR A 181 3.71 -13.23 -11.33
CA TYR A 181 3.34 -11.88 -10.86
C TYR A 181 2.06 -11.86 -9.98
N ILE A 182 1.09 -12.74 -10.27
CA ILE A 182 -0.12 -12.90 -9.46
C ILE A 182 0.17 -13.69 -8.18
N ILE A 183 0.86 -14.82 -8.32
CA ILE A 183 0.99 -15.82 -7.25
C ILE A 183 2.01 -15.38 -6.19
N SER A 184 3.15 -14.81 -6.57
CA SER A 184 4.21 -14.40 -5.63
C SER A 184 3.70 -13.55 -4.46
N PRO A 185 2.97 -12.44 -4.66
CA PRO A 185 2.47 -11.64 -3.55
C PRO A 185 1.40 -12.36 -2.70
N LEU A 186 0.65 -13.32 -3.27
CA LEU A 186 -0.31 -14.13 -2.50
C LEU A 186 0.42 -15.12 -1.58
N ILE A 187 1.46 -15.78 -2.09
CA ILE A 187 2.32 -16.65 -1.29
C ILE A 187 2.99 -15.86 -0.17
N ASN A 188 3.52 -14.67 -0.47
CA ASN A 188 4.14 -13.82 0.54
C ASN A 188 3.17 -13.44 1.66
N LEU A 189 1.91 -13.13 1.35
CA LEU A 189 0.89 -12.85 2.36
C LEU A 189 0.62 -14.05 3.27
N VAL A 190 0.49 -15.25 2.69
CA VAL A 190 0.25 -16.49 3.46
C VAL A 190 1.45 -16.78 4.37
N ILE A 191 2.66 -16.79 3.81
CA ILE A 191 3.90 -17.05 4.56
C ILE A 191 4.09 -16.00 5.64
N GLY A 192 3.98 -14.72 5.31
CA GLY A 192 4.14 -13.62 6.26
C GLY A 192 3.17 -13.72 7.42
N TYR A 193 1.91 -14.07 7.15
CA TYR A 193 0.90 -14.25 8.19
C TYR A 193 1.25 -15.40 9.14
N PHE A 194 1.63 -16.56 8.60
CA PHE A 194 1.96 -17.72 9.44
C PHE A 194 3.26 -17.53 10.22
N VAL A 195 4.27 -16.88 9.62
CA VAL A 195 5.53 -16.53 10.31
C VAL A 195 5.26 -15.65 11.54
N ILE A 196 4.35 -14.68 11.44
CA ILE A 196 3.95 -13.86 12.58
C ILE A 196 3.07 -14.66 13.56
N LYS A 197 2.10 -15.42 13.05
CA LYS A 197 1.14 -16.17 13.87
C LYS A 197 1.80 -17.21 14.78
N ILE A 198 2.89 -17.84 14.34
CA ILE A 198 3.64 -18.82 15.14
C ILE A 198 4.76 -18.17 15.98
N GLY A 199 4.88 -16.84 15.97
CA GLY A 199 5.83 -16.09 16.79
C GLY A 199 7.27 -16.05 16.27
N LEU A 200 7.53 -16.39 15.00
CA LEU A 200 8.86 -16.23 14.39
C LEU A 200 9.19 -14.77 14.04
N ALA A 201 8.18 -13.91 14.02
CA ALA A 201 8.30 -12.49 13.75
C ALA A 201 7.26 -11.70 14.57
N PRO A 202 7.56 -10.46 14.99
CA PRO A 202 6.55 -9.58 15.58
C PRO A 202 5.54 -9.13 14.52
N ALA A 203 4.31 -8.87 14.97
CA ALA A 203 3.32 -8.18 14.14
C ALA A 203 3.79 -6.74 13.80
N PRO A 204 3.30 -6.13 12.70
CA PRO A 204 3.67 -4.76 12.37
C PRO A 204 3.19 -3.79 13.44
N SER A 205 4.05 -2.86 13.86
CA SER A 205 3.74 -1.86 14.90
C SER A 205 2.71 -0.80 14.47
N GLY A 206 2.12 -0.90 13.28
CA GLY A 206 1.16 0.09 12.79
C GLY A 206 1.74 1.39 12.25
N ALA A 207 3.05 1.63 12.47
CA ALA A 207 3.79 2.69 11.80
C ALA A 207 3.97 2.32 10.32
N SER A 208 2.93 2.56 9.52
CA SER A 208 2.97 2.36 8.09
C SER A 208 3.75 3.49 7.45
N ILE A 209 4.85 3.14 6.79
CA ILE A 209 5.65 4.08 6.02
C ILE A 209 5.01 4.18 4.63
N LEU A 210 3.85 4.83 4.57
CA LEU A 210 3.18 5.12 3.31
C LEU A 210 4.12 5.91 2.40
N GLY A 211 4.52 5.31 1.28
CA GLY A 211 5.13 6.04 0.18
C GLY A 211 6.55 6.55 0.38
N MET A 212 7.30 6.14 1.41
CA MET A 212 8.74 6.37 1.36
C MET A 212 9.40 5.24 0.56
N PRO A 213 10.22 5.58 -0.45
CA PRO A 213 11.19 4.68 -1.04
C PRO A 213 12.29 4.43 0.01
N ILE A 214 11.98 3.64 1.04
CA ILE A 214 12.98 3.11 1.95
C ILE A 214 13.44 1.80 1.31
N PRO A 215 14.75 1.58 1.10
CA PRO A 215 15.20 0.30 0.59
C PRO A 215 14.63 -0.80 1.49
N ILE A 216 14.13 -1.90 0.94
CA ILE A 216 13.45 -2.96 1.71
C ILE A 216 14.26 -3.46 2.91
N VAL A 217 15.59 -3.37 2.83
CA VAL A 217 16.53 -3.66 3.93
C VAL A 217 16.33 -2.72 5.13
N PHE A 218 15.86 -1.50 4.91
CA PHE A 218 15.71 -0.44 5.89
C PHE A 218 14.30 -0.20 6.42
N CYS A 219 13.25 -0.81 5.85
CA CYS A 219 11.89 -0.70 6.42
C CYS A 219 11.81 -1.17 7.88
N ARG A 220 12.77 -1.99 8.36
CA ARG A 220 12.89 -2.43 9.75
C ARG A 220 13.75 -1.54 10.66
N PHE A 221 14.61 -0.66 10.11
CA PHE A 221 15.40 0.27 10.96
C PHE A 221 14.50 1.31 11.65
N VAL A 222 13.35 1.61 11.06
CA VAL A 222 12.38 2.56 11.61
C VAL A 222 11.58 1.95 12.78
N THR A 223 11.48 0.62 12.90
CA THR A 223 10.68 -0.10 13.91
C THR A 223 11.49 -0.71 15.08
N ARG A 224 12.76 -0.31 15.25
CA ARG A 224 13.61 -0.43 16.47
C ARG A 224 13.87 -1.81 17.09
N LYS A 225 13.46 -2.96 16.53
CA LYS A 225 13.94 -4.28 16.98
C LYS A 225 14.56 -5.12 15.87
N LEU A 226 15.86 -5.35 16.04
CA LEU A 226 16.80 -6.01 15.14
C LEU A 226 16.63 -7.53 15.25
N GLU A 227 15.60 -8.09 14.61
CA GLU A 227 15.55 -9.54 14.37
C GLU A 227 15.59 -9.78 12.87
N ILE A 228 16.76 -10.18 12.39
CA ILE A 228 17.14 -10.37 10.97
C ILE A 228 16.36 -11.53 10.30
N ARG A 229 15.45 -12.21 11.00
CA ARG A 229 14.93 -13.53 10.60
C ARG A 229 13.92 -13.51 9.45
N CYS A 230 13.24 -12.40 9.16
CA CYS A 230 12.11 -12.37 8.21
C CYS A 230 12.48 -12.00 6.77
N VAL A 231 13.48 -11.12 6.58
CA VAL A 231 13.94 -10.70 5.25
C VAL A 231 14.55 -11.89 4.51
N THR A 232 15.19 -12.81 5.23
CA THR A 232 15.72 -14.04 4.66
C THR A 232 14.60 -14.97 4.16
N ILE A 233 13.47 -15.11 4.86
CA ILE A 233 12.43 -16.08 4.46
C ILE A 233 11.68 -15.63 3.20
N ILE A 234 11.38 -14.33 3.03
CA ILE A 234 10.66 -13.85 1.84
C ILE A 234 11.59 -13.75 0.62
N LEU A 235 12.89 -13.51 0.82
CA LEU A 235 13.89 -13.60 -0.24
C LEU A 235 14.26 -15.04 -0.61
N LEU A 236 14.03 -16.02 0.27
CA LEU A 236 14.30 -17.44 -0.02
C LEU A 236 13.17 -18.12 -0.83
N VAL A 237 12.00 -17.49 -0.92
CA VAL A 237 10.84 -18.01 -1.66
C VAL A 237 10.76 -17.43 -3.09
N ASN A 238 11.56 -16.40 -3.40
CA ASN A 238 11.62 -15.76 -4.73
C ASN A 238 12.92 -16.04 -5.46
#